data_AF-A0A835WX09-F1
#
_entry.id   AF-A0A835WX09-F1
#
_cell.length_a   1.000
_cell.length_b   1.000
_cell.length_c   1.000
_cell.angle_alpha   90.00
_cell.angle_beta   90.00
_cell.angle_gamma   90.00
#
_symmetry.space_group_name_H-M   'P 1'
#
loop_
_entity.id
_entity.type
_entity.pdbx_description
1 polymer ?
#
loop_
_entity_poly.entity_id
_entity_poly.type
_entity_poly.pdbx_seq_one_letter_code
_entity_poly.pdbx_strand_id
1 'polypeptide(L)'
;MARTASAAAGPPAAAAAVAAASGRPATAPDTAAGGNGAGGGSSNPPRRGSSNAGSSRRWLAVRQAAALTRKNVLMRLRQPGLLLGQLLTGVAMVGVVWLVDAAIRYSDAGFGGRGEERSPGAVPLGPVPLCTSSPFLKFGAPCYTFVYSPAGDPWVEALVTGVMSHNSPPIPAAQVAGFANASEVDAYLWGHPQTVLAALHFRRRPGMPPAPPPPPHGGNSSTPLPPPGPPPPEPDEDPLQHPRELSLVVQTNASGVFFKGKFQDPNSYVALPLQQLFSLVANGLRYN
;
A
#
# COMPACT_ATOMS: atom_id res chain seq x y z
N MET A 1 -32.05 31.18 -28.40
CA MET A 1 -31.20 30.52 -29.41
C MET A 1 -30.59 29.27 -28.81
N ALA A 2 -30.42 28.25 -29.64
CA ALA A 2 -30.55 26.83 -29.31
C ALA A 2 -29.41 26.23 -28.46
N ARG A 3 -29.79 25.20 -27.70
CA ARG A 3 -28.97 24.27 -26.94
C ARG A 3 -28.10 23.42 -27.87
N THR A 4 -26.87 23.13 -27.47
CA THR A 4 -26.14 21.92 -27.86
C THR A 4 -25.46 21.32 -26.64
N ALA A 5 -26.05 20.24 -26.13
CA ALA A 5 -25.47 19.36 -25.13
C ALA A 5 -24.52 18.39 -25.84
N SER A 6 -23.28 18.27 -25.37
CA SER A 6 -22.33 17.26 -25.83
C SER A 6 -22.32 16.11 -24.83
N ALA A 7 -22.85 14.97 -25.25
CA ALA A 7 -22.90 13.73 -24.51
C ALA A 7 -21.53 13.03 -24.56
N ALA A 8 -20.88 12.88 -23.41
CA ALA A 8 -19.71 12.02 -23.26
C ALA A 8 -20.16 10.57 -23.09
N ALA A 9 -19.92 9.75 -24.11
CA ALA A 9 -20.11 8.30 -24.05
C ALA A 9 -19.06 7.68 -23.13
N GLY A 10 -19.51 7.09 -22.02
CA GLY A 10 -18.67 6.29 -21.13
C GLY A 10 -18.32 4.92 -21.75
N PRO A 11 -17.17 4.33 -21.41
CA PRO A 11 -16.79 3.01 -21.90
C PRO A 11 -17.67 1.91 -21.29
N PRO A 12 -17.93 0.81 -22.02
CA PRO A 12 -18.78 -0.27 -21.55
C PRO A 12 -18.10 -1.06 -20.41
N ALA A 13 -18.85 -1.27 -19.34
CA ALA A 13 -18.50 -2.17 -18.25
C ALA A 13 -18.38 -3.61 -18.78
N ALA A 14 -17.16 -4.15 -18.81
CA ALA A 14 -16.92 -5.56 -19.05
C ALA A 14 -17.30 -6.35 -17.79
N ALA A 15 -18.48 -6.96 -17.81
CA ALA A 15 -18.94 -7.91 -16.80
C ALA A 15 -18.10 -9.19 -16.90
N ALA A 16 -17.17 -9.38 -15.96
CA ALA A 16 -16.47 -10.65 -15.76
C ALA A 16 -17.41 -11.62 -15.01
N ALA A 17 -18.10 -12.49 -15.76
CA ALA A 17 -18.81 -13.63 -15.20
C ALA A 17 -17.80 -14.72 -14.80
N VAL A 18 -17.49 -14.80 -13.51
CA VAL A 18 -16.74 -15.92 -12.92
C VAL A 18 -17.72 -17.08 -12.73
N ALA A 19 -17.73 -18.01 -13.69
CA ALA A 19 -18.43 -19.28 -13.55
C ALA A 19 -17.66 -20.18 -12.58
N ALA A 20 -18.20 -20.33 -11.36
CA ALA A 20 -17.73 -21.28 -10.37
C ALA A 20 -18.02 -22.71 -10.84
N ALA A 21 -17.02 -23.38 -11.40
CA ALA A 21 -17.05 -24.82 -11.65
C ALA A 21 -16.70 -25.57 -10.36
N SER A 22 -17.72 -25.90 -9.57
CA SER A 22 -17.64 -26.83 -8.44
C SER A 22 -17.39 -28.26 -8.95
N GLY A 23 -16.12 -28.64 -9.09
CA GLY A 23 -15.69 -30.00 -9.37
C GLY A 23 -15.71 -30.86 -8.10
N ARG A 24 -16.70 -31.76 -8.01
CA ARG A 24 -16.79 -32.80 -6.97
C ARG A 24 -15.59 -33.77 -7.07
N PRO A 25 -14.92 -34.14 -5.97
CA PRO A 25 -13.95 -35.23 -5.98
C PRO A 25 -14.66 -36.58 -6.17
N ALA A 26 -14.06 -37.42 -7.01
CA ALA A 26 -14.52 -38.77 -7.30
C ALA A 26 -14.49 -39.64 -6.04
N THR A 27 -15.62 -40.31 -5.80
CA THR A 27 -15.83 -41.40 -4.86
C THR A 27 -14.78 -42.50 -5.02
N ALA A 28 -14.12 -42.83 -3.92
CA ALA A 28 -13.29 -44.02 -3.76
C ALA A 28 -14.17 -45.29 -3.84
N PRO A 29 -13.67 -46.41 -4.37
CA PRO A 29 -14.35 -47.69 -4.24
C PRO A 29 -14.06 -48.29 -2.86
N ASP A 30 -15.14 -48.52 -2.11
CA ASP A 30 -15.18 -49.43 -0.98
C ASP A 30 -14.67 -50.80 -1.40
N THR A 31 -13.61 -51.28 -0.75
CA THR A 31 -13.31 -52.72 -0.73
C THR A 31 -13.37 -53.18 0.71
N ALA A 32 -14.48 -53.82 1.01
CA ALA A 32 -14.81 -54.37 2.30
C ALA A 32 -13.76 -55.38 2.77
N ALA A 33 -13.42 -55.22 4.05
CA ALA A 33 -12.78 -56.22 4.87
C ALA A 33 -13.77 -57.37 5.15
N GLY A 34 -13.26 -58.61 5.16
CA GLY A 34 -13.99 -59.75 5.72
C GLY A 34 -13.52 -61.09 5.17
N GLY A 35 -12.77 -61.84 5.98
CA GLY A 35 -12.49 -63.24 5.69
C GLY A 35 -11.22 -63.80 6.31
N ASN A 36 -11.20 -63.93 7.64
CA ASN A 36 -10.28 -64.82 8.33
C ASN A 36 -10.62 -66.28 7.99
N GLY A 37 -9.67 -67.02 7.41
CA GLY A 37 -9.77 -68.45 7.16
C GLY A 37 -8.38 -69.08 7.24
N ALA A 38 -8.11 -69.73 8.38
CA ALA A 38 -6.88 -70.44 8.67
C ALA A 38 -6.81 -71.80 7.95
N GLY A 39 -5.59 -72.24 7.64
CA GLY A 39 -5.24 -73.67 7.65
C GLY A 39 -4.84 -74.29 6.31
N GLY A 40 -3.62 -74.85 6.27
CA GLY A 40 -3.09 -75.74 5.24
C GLY A 40 -2.11 -75.02 4.31
N GLY A 41 -0.79 -75.10 4.47
CA GLY A 41 0.00 -76.33 4.60
C GLY A 41 0.27 -76.90 3.21
N SER A 42 1.24 -76.36 2.46
CA SER A 42 1.88 -77.11 1.37
C SER A 42 3.18 -76.44 0.87
N SER A 43 4.27 -77.19 1.05
CA SER A 43 5.61 -77.13 0.44
C SER A 43 5.92 -76.03 -0.60
N ASN A 44 6.91 -75.19 -0.26
CA ASN A 44 7.69 -74.40 -1.21
C ASN A 44 8.59 -75.32 -2.07
N PRO A 45 8.49 -75.30 -3.42
CA PRO A 45 9.58 -75.75 -4.27
C PRO A 45 10.63 -74.64 -4.44
N PRO A 46 11.90 -75.00 -4.67
CA PRO A 46 12.99 -74.05 -4.80
C PRO A 46 12.85 -73.21 -6.07
N ARG A 47 13.02 -71.88 -5.89
CA ARG A 47 13.27 -70.89 -6.95
C ARG A 47 14.37 -71.39 -7.88
N ARG A 48 14.02 -71.80 -9.11
CA ARG A 48 14.94 -71.78 -10.24
C ARG A 48 14.80 -70.44 -10.95
N GLY A 49 15.91 -69.70 -10.99
CA GLY A 49 16.03 -68.44 -11.69
C GLY A 49 15.62 -68.58 -13.16
N SER A 50 14.60 -67.84 -13.55
CA SER A 50 14.29 -67.55 -14.95
C SER A 50 14.43 -66.04 -15.14
N SER A 51 15.68 -65.60 -15.25
CA SER A 51 16.07 -64.24 -15.62
C SER A 51 15.61 -63.85 -17.04
N ASN A 52 15.02 -64.78 -17.81
CA ASN A 52 14.53 -64.55 -19.17
C ASN A 52 13.00 -64.35 -19.28
N ALA A 53 12.20 -64.68 -18.25
CA ALA A 53 10.74 -64.53 -18.30
C ALA A 53 10.25 -63.07 -18.14
N GLY A 54 11.11 -62.19 -17.60
CA GLY A 54 10.82 -60.75 -17.48
C GLY A 54 10.87 -60.00 -18.81
N SER A 55 11.71 -60.46 -19.74
CA SER A 55 11.87 -59.87 -21.09
C SER A 55 10.59 -60.03 -21.92
N SER A 56 10.02 -61.24 -21.98
CA SER A 56 8.83 -61.53 -22.78
C SER A 56 7.58 -60.82 -22.27
N ARG A 57 7.41 -60.68 -20.95
CA ARG A 57 6.26 -59.94 -20.36
C ARG A 57 6.35 -58.44 -20.61
N ARG A 58 7.56 -57.85 -20.51
CA ARG A 58 7.79 -56.44 -20.83
C ARG A 58 7.52 -56.16 -22.31
N TRP A 59 7.94 -57.05 -23.21
CA TRP A 59 7.71 -56.89 -24.64
C TRP A 59 6.23 -56.96 -25.03
N LEU A 60 5.46 -57.88 -24.43
CA LEU A 60 4.01 -57.95 -24.58
C LEU A 60 3.32 -56.67 -24.07
N ALA A 61 3.74 -56.15 -22.91
CA ALA A 61 3.20 -54.92 -22.35
C ALA A 61 3.46 -53.70 -23.27
N VAL A 62 4.66 -53.58 -23.84
CA VAL A 62 5.00 -52.50 -24.79
C VAL A 62 4.15 -52.59 -26.06
N ARG A 63 3.94 -53.79 -26.62
CA ARG A 63 3.08 -53.96 -27.81
C ARG A 63 1.62 -53.63 -27.53
N GLN A 64 1.11 -54.03 -26.37
CA GLN A 64 -0.26 -53.71 -25.96
C GLN A 64 -0.41 -52.20 -25.71
N ALA A 65 0.56 -51.58 -25.04
CA ALA A 65 0.59 -50.13 -24.83
C ALA A 65 0.62 -49.37 -26.18
N ALA A 66 1.45 -49.80 -27.13
CA ALA A 66 1.54 -49.18 -28.46
C ALA A 66 0.24 -49.33 -29.27
N ALA A 67 -0.44 -50.48 -29.18
CA ALA A 67 -1.74 -50.68 -29.85
C ALA A 67 -2.82 -49.78 -29.24
N LEU A 68 -2.84 -49.65 -27.92
CA LEU A 68 -3.78 -48.79 -27.20
C LEU A 68 -3.50 -47.31 -27.45
N THR A 69 -2.24 -46.86 -27.44
CA THR A 69 -1.90 -45.47 -27.76
C THR A 69 -2.25 -45.15 -29.20
N ARG A 70 -1.98 -46.03 -30.17
CA ARG A 70 -2.37 -45.82 -31.57
C ARG A 70 -3.88 -45.68 -31.72
N LYS A 71 -4.69 -46.51 -31.05
CA LYS A 71 -6.16 -46.40 -31.09
C LYS A 71 -6.64 -45.08 -30.47
N ASN A 72 -6.10 -44.70 -29.32
CA ASN A 72 -6.46 -43.45 -28.63
C ASN A 72 -6.04 -42.21 -29.41
N VAL A 73 -4.85 -42.24 -30.04
CA VAL A 73 -4.36 -41.17 -30.91
C VAL A 73 -5.22 -41.06 -32.17
N LEU A 74 -5.54 -42.18 -32.83
CA LEU A 74 -6.39 -42.17 -34.04
C LEU A 74 -7.81 -41.65 -33.73
N MET A 75 -8.37 -42.04 -32.57
CA MET A 75 -9.66 -41.52 -32.10
C MET A 75 -9.61 -40.01 -31.86
N ARG A 76 -8.55 -39.51 -31.21
CA ARG A 76 -8.36 -38.06 -30.99
C ARG A 76 -8.15 -37.29 -32.30
N LEU A 77 -7.41 -37.86 -33.27
CA LEU A 77 -7.18 -37.25 -34.57
C LEU A 77 -8.45 -37.16 -35.44
N ARG A 78 -9.46 -38.00 -35.18
CA ARG A 78 -10.77 -37.91 -35.88
C ARG A 78 -11.64 -36.73 -35.41
N GLN A 79 -11.31 -36.10 -34.28
CA GLN A 79 -12.02 -34.93 -33.77
C GLN A 79 -11.07 -33.72 -33.74
N PRO A 80 -10.69 -33.17 -34.92
CA PRO A 80 -9.72 -32.08 -35.00
C PRO A 80 -10.18 -30.82 -34.27
N GLY A 81 -11.49 -30.58 -34.18
CA GLY A 81 -12.06 -29.43 -33.46
C GLY A 81 -11.73 -29.43 -31.97
N LEU A 82 -11.76 -30.59 -31.31
CA LEU A 82 -11.47 -30.69 -29.87
C LEU A 82 -9.97 -30.52 -29.60
N LEU A 83 -9.12 -31.09 -30.45
CA LEU A 83 -7.66 -30.92 -30.36
C LEU A 83 -7.25 -29.46 -30.61
N LEU A 84 -7.81 -28.82 -31.63
CA LEU A 84 -7.55 -27.42 -31.94
C LEU A 84 -8.03 -26.50 -30.81
N GLY A 85 -9.24 -26.73 -30.28
CA GLY A 85 -9.77 -25.95 -29.14
C GLY A 85 -8.90 -26.06 -27.89
N GLN A 86 -8.43 -27.28 -27.57
CA GLN A 86 -7.55 -27.50 -26.43
C GLN A 86 -6.19 -26.79 -26.61
N LEU A 87 -5.60 -26.86 -27.80
CA LEU A 87 -4.33 -26.21 -28.09
C LEU A 87 -4.46 -24.68 -28.12
N LEU A 88 -5.54 -24.17 -28.72
CA LEU A 88 -5.83 -22.74 -28.79
C LEU A 88 -6.10 -22.14 -27.41
N THR A 89 -6.71 -22.89 -26.49
CA THR A 89 -6.90 -22.45 -25.09
C THR A 89 -5.56 -22.22 -24.39
N GLY A 90 -4.59 -23.13 -24.57
CA GLY A 90 -3.25 -22.97 -24.02
C GLY A 90 -2.52 -21.74 -24.59
N VAL A 91 -2.60 -21.55 -25.91
CA VAL A 91 -2.00 -20.39 -26.59
C VAL A 91 -2.68 -19.09 -26.15
N ALA A 92 -4.00 -19.07 -26.02
CA ALA A 92 -4.75 -17.89 -25.57
C ALA A 92 -4.34 -17.47 -24.16
N MET A 93 -4.17 -18.41 -23.23
CA MET A 93 -3.71 -18.09 -21.87
C MET A 93 -2.34 -17.44 -21.85
N VAL A 94 -1.37 -17.97 -22.61
CA VAL A 94 -0.04 -17.36 -22.73
C VAL A 94 -0.14 -15.97 -23.38
N GLY A 95 -0.99 -15.81 -24.39
CA GLY A 95 -1.25 -14.51 -25.04
C GLY A 95 -1.82 -13.47 -24.08
N VAL A 96 -2.74 -13.84 -23.19
CA VAL A 96 -3.29 -12.94 -22.17
C VAL A 96 -2.22 -12.49 -21.19
N VAL A 97 -1.38 -13.41 -20.70
CA VAL A 97 -0.26 -13.06 -19.80
C VAL A 97 0.69 -12.09 -20.50
N TRP A 98 1.04 -12.36 -21.75
CA TRP A 98 1.88 -11.45 -22.54
C TRP A 98 1.24 -10.08 -22.75
N LEU A 99 -0.08 -10.02 -22.96
CA LEU A 99 -0.80 -8.76 -23.15
C LEU A 99 -0.85 -7.94 -21.86
N VAL A 100 -1.02 -8.59 -20.71
CA VAL A 100 -0.94 -7.93 -19.40
C VAL A 100 0.48 -7.42 -19.16
N ASP A 101 1.52 -8.22 -19.42
CA ASP A 101 2.91 -7.79 -19.32
C ASP A 101 3.23 -6.62 -20.25
N ALA A 102 2.72 -6.66 -21.48
CA ALA A 102 2.88 -5.57 -22.45
C ALA A 102 2.15 -4.31 -21.98
N ALA A 103 0.95 -4.44 -21.39
CA ALA A 103 0.21 -3.32 -20.83
C ALA A 103 0.91 -2.71 -19.61
N ILE A 104 1.46 -3.53 -18.72
CA ILE A 104 2.28 -3.08 -17.59
C ILE A 104 3.51 -2.34 -18.11
N ARG A 105 4.26 -2.93 -19.06
CA ARG A 105 5.44 -2.28 -19.65
C ARG A 105 5.11 -0.98 -20.37
N TYR A 106 3.94 -0.89 -21.00
CA TYR A 106 3.47 0.34 -21.65
C TYR A 106 3.10 1.41 -20.62
N SER A 107 2.43 1.01 -19.55
CA SER A 107 2.15 1.86 -18.39
C SER A 107 3.46 2.40 -17.80
N ASP A 108 4.41 1.51 -17.52
CA ASP A 108 5.75 1.83 -17.01
C ASP A 108 6.58 2.66 -18.00
N ALA A 109 6.31 2.58 -19.30
CA ALA A 109 6.96 3.43 -20.31
C ALA A 109 6.40 4.87 -20.30
N GLY A 110 5.13 5.04 -19.97
CA GLY A 110 4.47 6.33 -19.82
C GLY A 110 4.85 7.05 -18.52
N PHE A 111 5.17 6.29 -17.47
CA PHE A 111 5.77 6.82 -16.26
C PHE A 111 7.28 7.01 -16.49
N GLY A 112 7.73 8.22 -16.78
CA GLY A 112 9.13 8.57 -17.05
C GLY A 112 10.15 8.32 -15.92
N GLY A 113 9.87 7.44 -14.96
CA GLY A 113 10.77 7.01 -13.90
C GLY A 113 11.50 5.70 -14.23
N ARG A 114 11.98 5.53 -15.47
CA ARG A 114 12.84 4.38 -15.80
C ARG A 114 14.23 4.63 -15.23
N GLY A 115 14.53 3.88 -14.19
CA GLY A 115 15.80 3.90 -13.52
C GLY A 115 15.63 4.48 -12.14
N GLU A 116 16.01 3.69 -11.15
CA GLU A 116 16.46 4.23 -9.88
C GLU A 116 17.63 5.15 -10.22
N GLU A 117 17.32 6.42 -10.49
CA GLU A 117 18.30 7.48 -10.71
C GLU A 117 19.05 7.58 -9.39
N ARG A 118 20.10 6.77 -9.22
CA ARG A 118 20.87 6.64 -7.98
C ARG A 118 21.46 7.96 -7.51
N SER A 119 21.49 8.94 -8.40
CA SER A 119 21.88 10.30 -8.14
C SER A 119 20.91 11.22 -8.87
N PRO A 120 19.69 11.45 -8.34
CA PRO A 120 18.82 12.46 -8.93
C PRO A 120 19.58 13.78 -8.93
N GLY A 121 19.61 14.47 -10.08
CA GLY A 121 20.20 15.80 -10.14
C GLY A 121 19.54 16.69 -9.08
N ALA A 122 20.33 17.54 -8.43
CA ALA A 122 19.79 18.45 -7.42
C ALA A 122 18.70 19.33 -8.06
N VAL A 123 17.45 19.09 -7.69
CA VAL A 123 16.31 19.91 -8.13
C VAL A 123 16.15 21.05 -7.12
N PRO A 124 16.12 22.31 -7.56
CA PRO A 124 15.78 23.42 -6.67
C PRO A 124 14.36 23.19 -6.17
N LEU A 125 14.22 22.96 -4.86
CA LEU A 125 12.93 22.84 -4.20
C LEU A 125 12.30 24.24 -4.10
N GLY A 126 11.07 24.35 -4.60
CA GLY A 126 10.28 25.57 -4.49
C GLY A 126 9.67 25.76 -3.10
N PRO A 127 8.95 26.86 -2.88
CA PRO A 127 8.17 27.07 -1.66
C PRO A 127 7.05 26.03 -1.53
N VAL A 128 6.53 25.85 -0.31
CA VAL A 128 5.37 24.98 -0.07
C VAL A 128 4.16 25.58 -0.79
N PRO A 129 3.53 24.82 -1.71
CA PRO A 129 2.37 25.32 -2.45
C PRO A 129 1.19 25.52 -1.49
N LEU A 130 0.47 26.63 -1.66
CA LEU A 130 -0.77 26.85 -0.92
C LEU A 130 -1.83 25.86 -1.39
N CYS A 131 -2.66 25.41 -0.46
CA CYS A 131 -3.76 24.49 -0.73
C CYS A 131 -4.70 25.02 -1.85
N THR A 132 -4.88 26.34 -1.95
CA THR A 132 -5.73 27.00 -2.97
C THR A 132 -5.18 26.89 -4.38
N SER A 133 -3.87 26.66 -4.52
CA SER A 133 -3.21 26.47 -5.81
C SER A 133 -3.11 24.99 -6.21
N SER A 134 -3.51 24.09 -5.32
CA SER A 134 -3.38 22.66 -5.52
C SER A 134 -4.47 22.12 -6.46
N PRO A 135 -4.10 21.40 -7.53
CA PRO A 135 -5.06 20.69 -8.36
C PRO A 135 -5.60 19.41 -7.68
N PHE A 136 -5.04 19.03 -6.52
CA PHE A 136 -5.33 17.77 -5.84
C PHE A 136 -6.47 17.87 -4.81
N LEU A 137 -6.89 19.10 -4.47
CA LEU A 137 -7.92 19.34 -3.46
C LEU A 137 -9.28 19.64 -4.10
N LYS A 138 -10.35 19.30 -3.38
CA LYS A 138 -11.72 19.59 -3.84
C LYS A 138 -12.00 21.09 -3.80
N PHE A 139 -12.41 21.65 -4.94
CA PHE A 139 -12.89 23.03 -5.01
C PHE A 139 -14.14 23.21 -4.15
N GLY A 140 -14.15 24.26 -3.32
CA GLY A 140 -15.30 24.62 -2.47
C GLY A 140 -15.37 23.90 -1.12
N ALA A 141 -14.40 23.03 -0.79
CA ALA A 141 -14.26 22.44 0.54
C ALA A 141 -13.27 23.26 1.41
N PRO A 142 -13.30 23.12 2.75
CA PRO A 142 -12.23 23.62 3.59
C PRO A 142 -10.89 23.05 3.12
N CYS A 143 -9.88 23.92 3.11
CA CYS A 143 -8.63 23.69 2.40
C CYS A 143 -7.49 24.02 3.35
N TYR A 144 -6.68 23.00 3.69
CA TYR A 144 -5.55 23.13 4.60
C TYR A 144 -4.25 22.83 3.85
N THR A 145 -3.31 23.76 3.95
CA THR A 145 -1.95 23.60 3.41
C THR A 145 -1.19 22.57 4.22
N PHE A 146 -1.38 22.55 5.54
CA PHE A 146 -1.04 21.38 6.34
C PHE A 146 -1.85 21.36 7.63
N VAL A 147 -1.96 20.17 8.22
CA VAL A 147 -2.44 19.99 9.59
C VAL A 147 -1.33 19.42 10.44
N TYR A 148 -1.35 19.63 11.75
CA TYR A 148 -0.29 19.15 12.62
C TYR A 148 -0.80 18.59 13.96
N SER A 149 0.04 17.78 14.60
CA SER A 149 -0.17 17.27 15.96
C SER A 149 1.18 17.07 16.67
N PRO A 150 1.29 17.29 17.99
CA PRO A 150 0.23 17.78 18.89
C PRO A 150 0.10 19.31 18.85
N ALA A 151 -1.13 19.80 18.89
CA ALA A 151 -1.44 21.21 19.12
C ALA A 151 -1.27 21.59 20.58
N GLY A 152 -0.88 22.84 20.82
CA GLY A 152 -0.69 23.39 22.17
C GLY A 152 0.69 23.10 22.79
N ASP A 153 1.59 22.40 22.09
CA ASP A 153 3.00 22.34 22.49
C ASP A 153 3.70 23.63 22.03
N PRO A 154 4.21 24.48 22.94
CA PRO A 154 4.75 25.80 22.60
C PRO A 154 5.88 25.75 21.58
N TRP A 155 6.68 24.67 21.57
CA TRP A 155 7.73 24.47 20.56
C TRP A 155 7.17 24.18 19.18
N VAL A 156 6.15 23.33 19.12
CA VAL A 156 5.50 22.98 17.86
C VAL A 156 4.78 24.20 17.30
N GLU A 157 4.09 24.97 18.14
CA GLU A 157 3.41 26.20 17.75
C GLU A 157 4.39 27.27 17.21
N ALA A 158 5.53 27.46 17.89
CA ALA A 158 6.58 28.37 17.43
C ALA A 158 7.16 27.92 16.08
N LEU A 159 7.41 26.62 15.91
CA LEU A 159 7.93 26.04 14.68
C LEU A 159 6.93 26.19 13.52
N VAL A 160 5.65 25.87 13.75
CA VAL A 160 4.58 26.03 12.77
C VAL A 160 4.42 27.49 12.36
N THR A 161 4.42 28.41 13.32
CA THR A 161 4.34 29.86 13.05
C THR A 161 5.55 30.35 12.26
N GLY A 162 6.74 29.86 12.59
CA GLY A 162 7.96 30.15 11.84
C GLY A 162 7.88 29.67 10.40
N VAL A 163 7.42 28.43 10.18
CA VAL A 163 7.21 27.86 8.84
C VAL A 163 6.19 28.66 8.02
N MET A 164 5.08 29.04 8.64
CA MET A 164 4.05 29.82 7.96
C MET A 164 4.56 31.18 7.48
N SER A 165 5.36 31.87 8.29
CA SER A 165 5.91 33.19 7.97
C SER A 165 7.10 33.16 7.01
N HIS A 166 7.90 32.08 7.01
CA HIS A 166 9.06 31.91 6.13
C HIS A 166 8.72 31.31 4.76
N ASN A 167 7.49 30.83 4.54
CA ASN A 167 7.04 30.39 3.23
C ASN A 167 6.78 31.58 2.30
N SER A 168 6.97 31.40 0.99
CA SER A 168 6.67 32.44 -0.02
C SER A 168 5.73 31.89 -1.10
N PRO A 169 4.45 32.31 -1.14
CA PRO A 169 3.80 33.27 -0.24
C PRO A 169 3.59 32.72 1.19
N PRO A 170 3.46 33.60 2.20
CA PRO A 170 3.18 33.19 3.57
C PRO A 170 1.92 32.33 3.67
N ILE A 171 1.96 31.29 4.50
CA ILE A 171 0.83 30.37 4.67
C ILE A 171 -0.19 31.02 5.64
N PRO A 172 -1.44 31.26 5.22
CA PRO A 172 -2.44 31.86 6.09
C PRO A 172 -2.79 30.94 7.26
N ALA A 173 -3.01 31.50 8.45
CA ALA A 173 -3.43 30.73 9.62
C ALA A 173 -4.76 29.97 9.41
N ALA A 174 -5.65 30.49 8.57
CA ALA A 174 -6.88 29.79 8.20
C ALA A 174 -6.66 28.49 7.40
N GLN A 175 -5.46 28.30 6.81
CA GLN A 175 -5.08 27.11 6.05
C GLN A 175 -4.22 26.15 6.87
N VAL A 176 -4.10 26.35 8.18
CA VAL A 176 -3.35 25.49 9.08
C VAL A 176 -4.26 25.10 10.25
N ALA A 177 -4.29 23.83 10.61
CA ALA A 177 -5.06 23.34 11.75
C ALA A 177 -4.22 22.43 12.64
N GLY A 178 -4.29 22.67 13.95
CA GLY A 178 -3.68 21.84 14.97
C GLY A 178 -4.68 20.87 15.59
N PHE A 179 -4.25 19.64 15.84
CA PHE A 179 -5.02 18.57 16.49
C PHE A 179 -4.26 18.08 17.74
N ALA A 180 -4.98 17.58 18.75
CA ALA A 180 -4.34 17.21 20.01
C ALA A 180 -3.39 16.02 19.86
N ASN A 181 -3.68 15.10 18.94
CA ASN A 181 -2.93 13.87 18.74
C ASN A 181 -3.03 13.35 17.29
N ALA A 182 -2.18 12.37 16.96
CA ALA A 182 -2.14 11.77 15.62
C ALA A 182 -3.45 11.06 15.23
N SER A 183 -4.13 10.42 16.19
CA SER A 183 -5.40 9.73 15.91
C SER A 183 -6.52 10.68 15.50
N GLU A 184 -6.57 11.90 16.05
CA GLU A 184 -7.53 12.92 15.63
C GLU A 184 -7.24 13.43 14.21
N VAL A 185 -5.96 13.58 13.86
CA VAL A 185 -5.55 13.90 12.48
C VAL A 185 -5.99 12.80 11.53
N ASP A 186 -5.73 11.54 11.85
CA ASP A 186 -6.13 10.40 11.02
C ASP A 186 -7.66 10.33 10.85
N ALA A 187 -8.41 10.50 11.93
CA ALA A 187 -9.88 10.56 11.89
C ALA A 187 -10.38 11.73 11.02
N TYR A 188 -9.74 12.90 11.12
CA TYR A 188 -10.05 14.05 10.29
C TYR A 188 -9.78 13.77 8.81
N LEU A 189 -8.59 13.24 8.47
CA LEU A 189 -8.20 12.91 7.11
C LEU A 189 -9.12 11.85 6.48
N TRP A 190 -9.58 10.88 7.28
CA TRP A 190 -10.54 9.88 6.86
C TRP A 190 -11.91 10.48 6.54
N GLY A 191 -12.41 11.39 7.38
CA GLY A 191 -13.69 12.08 7.18
C GLY A 191 -13.66 13.17 6.10
N HIS A 192 -12.48 13.71 5.79
CA HIS A 192 -12.31 14.86 4.90
C HIS A 192 -11.28 14.58 3.79
N PRO A 193 -11.54 13.61 2.89
CA PRO A 193 -10.62 13.28 1.82
C PRO A 193 -10.44 14.49 0.88
N GLN A 194 -9.20 14.73 0.45
CA GLN A 194 -8.83 15.82 -0.47
C GLN A 194 -9.11 17.23 0.07
N THR A 195 -8.98 17.42 1.40
CA THR A 195 -9.05 18.75 2.04
C THR A 195 -7.71 19.24 2.59
N VAL A 196 -6.73 18.34 2.74
CA VAL A 196 -5.43 18.62 3.35
C VAL A 196 -4.31 18.19 2.40
N LEU A 197 -3.31 19.03 2.17
CA LEU A 197 -2.12 18.65 1.40
C LEU A 197 -1.18 17.71 2.17
N ALA A 198 -0.87 18.06 3.42
CA ALA A 198 0.01 17.29 4.28
C ALA A 198 -0.45 17.31 5.75
N ALA A 199 -0.22 16.20 6.44
CA ALA A 199 -0.36 16.05 7.87
C ALA A 199 1.01 15.87 8.51
N LEU A 200 1.26 16.60 9.60
CA LEU A 200 2.52 16.63 10.31
C LEU A 200 2.32 16.02 11.69
N HIS A 201 3.11 15.00 12.00
CA HIS A 201 3.12 14.40 13.33
C HIS A 201 4.48 14.64 13.97
N PHE A 202 4.48 15.51 14.97
CA PHE A 202 5.63 15.72 15.82
C PHE A 202 5.59 14.69 16.95
N ARG A 203 6.71 13.99 17.15
CA ARG A 203 6.91 13.14 18.32
C ARG A 203 8.17 13.59 19.03
N ARG A 204 8.11 13.61 20.36
CA ARG A 204 9.30 13.76 21.19
C ARG A 204 10.09 12.46 21.14
N ARG A 205 11.42 12.57 21.11
CA ARG A 205 12.27 11.38 21.23
C ARG A 205 12.02 10.71 22.60
N PRO A 206 11.86 9.38 22.67
CA PRO A 206 11.73 8.66 23.93
C PRO A 206 12.92 8.96 24.85
N GLY A 207 12.65 9.34 26.11
CA GLY A 207 13.67 9.75 27.08
C GLY A 207 13.56 11.19 27.57
N MET A 208 12.65 12.00 26.99
CA MET A 208 12.37 13.37 27.45
C MET A 208 11.11 13.40 28.34
N PRO A 209 11.10 14.12 29.48
CA PRO A 209 9.92 14.23 30.32
C PRO A 209 8.72 14.80 29.55
N PRO A 210 7.49 14.32 29.82
CA PRO A 210 6.28 14.89 29.24
C PRO A 210 6.18 16.37 29.60
N ALA A 211 5.56 17.19 28.74
CA ALA A 211 5.32 18.57 29.10
C ALA A 211 4.40 18.57 30.31
N PRO A 212 4.57 19.54 31.22
CA PRO A 212 3.58 19.75 32.26
C PRO A 212 2.20 19.89 31.59
N PRO A 213 1.16 19.24 32.13
CA PRO A 213 -0.18 19.37 31.59
C PRO A 213 -0.55 20.86 31.53
N PRO A 214 -1.31 21.29 30.50
CA PRO A 214 -1.76 22.68 30.43
C PRO A 214 -2.47 23.04 31.74
N PRO A 215 -2.26 24.26 32.27
CA PRO A 215 -2.88 24.67 33.52
C PRO A 215 -4.39 24.48 33.42
N PRO A 216 -5.05 23.83 34.39
CA PRO A 216 -6.49 23.64 34.37
C PRO A 216 -7.15 25.01 34.29
N HIS A 217 -7.93 25.24 33.24
CA HIS A 217 -8.78 26.42 33.14
C HIS A 217 -9.67 26.47 34.38
N GLY A 218 -9.54 27.56 35.14
CA GLY A 218 -9.90 27.65 36.55
C GLY A 218 -11.25 27.04 36.94
N GLY A 219 -11.18 25.99 37.74
CA GLY A 219 -12.28 25.52 38.59
C GLY A 219 -11.89 25.72 40.04
N ASN A 220 -12.57 26.64 40.71
CA ASN A 220 -12.33 27.01 42.10
C ASN A 220 -12.66 25.81 43.01
N SER A 221 -11.67 25.15 43.59
CA SER A 221 -11.88 24.07 44.55
C SER A 221 -10.74 24.01 45.55
N SER A 222 -10.99 24.60 46.71
CA SER A 222 -10.13 24.62 47.89
C SER A 222 -9.92 23.19 48.42
N THR A 223 -8.75 22.60 48.11
CA THR A 223 -8.33 21.29 48.63
C THR A 223 -7.11 21.46 49.54
N PRO A 224 -7.03 20.79 50.71
CA PRO A 224 -5.90 20.90 51.66
C PRO A 224 -4.57 20.39 51.09
N LEU A 225 -3.47 21.07 51.46
CA LEU A 225 -2.12 20.90 50.92
C LEU A 225 -1.45 19.54 51.26
N PRO A 226 -0.85 18.85 50.27
CA PRO A 226 0.09 17.75 50.49
C PRO A 226 1.49 18.23 50.95
N PRO A 227 2.34 17.34 51.47
CA PRO A 227 3.68 17.67 51.99
C PRO A 227 4.60 18.32 50.94
N PRO A 228 5.62 19.09 51.36
CA PRO A 228 6.49 19.86 50.47
C PRO A 228 7.25 18.91 49.54
N GLY A 229 6.80 18.88 48.28
CA GLY A 229 7.51 18.27 47.18
C GLY A 229 8.79 19.03 46.84
N PRO A 230 9.61 18.49 45.94
CA PRO A 230 10.79 19.19 45.41
C PRO A 230 10.40 20.59 44.93
N PRO A 231 11.31 21.58 45.06
CA PRO A 231 11.03 22.97 44.72
C PRO A 231 10.45 23.05 43.30
N PRO A 232 9.38 23.84 43.10
CA PRO A 232 8.81 24.01 41.77
C PRO A 232 9.91 24.50 40.81
N PRO A 233 9.96 23.98 39.57
CA PRO A 233 10.88 24.49 38.57
C PRO A 233 10.71 26.01 38.47
N GLU A 234 11.83 26.74 38.48
CA GLU A 234 11.83 28.20 38.43
C GLU A 234 10.97 28.70 37.26
N PRO A 235 10.05 29.65 37.49
CA PRO A 235 9.02 30.03 36.52
C PRO A 235 9.50 30.84 35.30
N ASP A 236 10.81 31.05 35.13
CA ASP A 236 11.33 32.01 34.13
C ASP A 236 12.30 31.41 33.08
N GLU A 237 12.55 30.09 33.10
CA GLU A 237 13.29 29.47 31.99
C GLU A 237 12.37 29.38 30.77
N ASP A 238 12.59 30.28 29.80
CA ASP A 238 11.92 30.26 28.51
C ASP A 238 11.98 28.81 27.97
N PRO A 239 10.82 28.14 27.79
CA PRO A 239 10.80 26.74 27.41
C PRO A 239 11.55 26.49 26.09
N LEU A 240 11.77 27.54 25.28
CA LEU A 240 12.52 27.52 24.03
C LEU A 240 14.05 27.42 24.18
N GLN A 241 14.62 27.65 25.38
CA GLN A 241 16.07 27.66 25.56
C GLN A 241 16.73 26.27 25.56
N HIS A 242 15.96 25.21 25.83
CA HIS A 242 16.50 23.86 25.87
C HIS A 242 16.33 23.15 24.52
N PRO A 243 17.41 22.86 23.76
CA PRO A 243 17.29 22.25 22.44
C PRO A 243 16.62 20.88 22.55
N ARG A 244 15.38 20.79 22.04
CA ARG A 244 14.62 19.53 22.00
C ARG A 244 14.81 18.83 20.67
N GLU A 245 15.05 17.52 20.72
CA GLU A 245 15.00 16.67 19.54
C GLU A 245 13.55 16.29 19.23
N LEU A 246 13.00 16.93 18.20
CA LEU A 246 11.70 16.62 17.63
C LEU A 246 11.88 15.69 16.43
N SER A 247 11.18 14.56 16.42
CA SER A 247 10.99 13.77 15.21
C SER A 247 9.74 14.23 14.48
N LEU A 248 9.87 14.47 13.18
CA LEU A 248 8.77 14.87 12.30
C LEU A 248 8.44 13.71 11.36
N VAL A 249 7.17 13.31 11.33
CA VAL A 249 6.61 12.42 10.32
C VAL A 249 5.67 13.23 9.44
N VAL A 250 5.89 13.17 8.12
CA VAL A 250 5.04 13.83 7.13
C VAL A 250 4.18 12.77 6.45
N GLN A 251 2.86 12.94 6.54
CA GLN A 251 1.85 12.07 5.92
C GLN A 251 1.11 12.87 4.85
N THR A 252 1.13 12.41 3.61
CA THR A 252 0.42 13.07 2.51
C THR A 252 -0.85 12.27 2.17
N ASN A 253 -2.00 12.96 2.07
CA ASN A 253 -3.27 12.34 1.64
C ASN A 253 -3.48 12.52 0.13
N ALA A 254 -2.40 12.38 -0.64
CA ALA A 254 -2.44 12.54 -2.08
C ALA A 254 -2.04 11.21 -2.74
N SER A 255 -3.00 10.52 -3.35
CA SER A 255 -2.68 9.57 -4.40
C SER A 255 -2.04 10.35 -5.55
N GLY A 256 -0.92 9.88 -6.12
CA GLY A 256 -0.31 10.59 -7.24
C GLY A 256 -1.33 10.81 -8.36
N VAL A 257 -1.53 12.08 -8.75
CA VAL A 257 -2.48 12.44 -9.81
C VAL A 257 -1.72 12.72 -11.07
N PHE A 258 -2.21 12.13 -12.15
CA PHE A 258 -1.75 12.44 -13.49
C PHE A 258 -2.26 13.82 -13.89
N PHE A 259 -1.38 14.83 -13.86
CA PHE A 259 -1.74 16.20 -14.20
C PHE A 259 -0.97 16.66 -15.43
N LYS A 260 -1.70 17.04 -16.49
CA LYS A 260 -1.13 17.56 -17.76
C LYS A 260 -0.08 16.63 -18.40
N GLY A 261 -0.35 15.33 -18.45
CA GLY A 261 0.55 14.39 -19.13
C GLY A 261 1.77 13.98 -18.30
N LYS A 262 1.91 14.47 -17.06
CA LYS A 262 2.98 14.10 -16.14
C LYS A 262 2.41 13.63 -14.82
N PHE A 263 2.97 12.55 -14.30
CA PHE A 263 2.72 12.14 -12.93
C PHE A 263 3.49 13.10 -12.01
N GLN A 264 2.78 13.86 -11.18
CA GLN A 264 3.44 14.64 -10.15
C GLN A 264 3.53 13.77 -8.90
N ASP A 265 4.76 13.47 -8.48
CA ASP A 265 4.99 12.76 -7.24
C ASP A 265 4.67 13.70 -6.07
N PRO A 266 3.67 13.38 -5.22
CA PRO A 266 3.32 14.19 -4.07
C PRO A 266 4.49 14.40 -3.11
N ASN A 267 5.48 13.50 -3.10
CA ASN A 267 6.70 13.68 -2.31
C ASN A 267 7.52 14.87 -2.82
N SER A 268 7.69 14.99 -4.13
CA SER A 268 8.46 16.09 -4.74
C SER A 268 7.75 17.43 -4.63
N TYR A 269 6.42 17.43 -4.64
CA TYR A 269 5.61 18.65 -4.69
C TYR A 269 5.26 19.21 -3.30
N VAL A 270 5.05 18.36 -2.29
CA VAL A 270 4.62 18.79 -0.95
C VAL A 270 5.61 18.36 0.11
N ALA A 271 5.98 17.07 0.16
CA ALA A 271 6.74 16.54 1.28
C ALA A 271 8.16 17.13 1.38
N LEU A 272 8.90 17.19 0.27
CA LEU A 272 10.27 17.71 0.25
C LEU A 272 10.36 19.21 0.55
N PRO A 273 9.57 20.10 -0.10
CA PRO A 273 9.53 21.52 0.26
C PRO A 273 9.21 21.75 1.73
N LEU A 274 8.26 21.00 2.26
CA LEU A 274 7.82 21.12 3.64
C LEU A 274 8.92 20.65 4.59
N GLN A 275 9.56 19.50 4.35
CA GLN A 275 10.70 19.04 5.14
C GLN A 275 11.87 20.04 5.14
N GLN A 276 12.21 20.61 3.98
CA GLN A 276 13.27 21.61 3.88
C GLN A 276 12.93 22.87 4.68
N LEU A 277 11.70 23.37 4.55
CA LEU A 277 11.25 24.57 5.25
C LEU A 277 11.27 24.38 6.78
N PHE A 278 10.78 23.24 7.26
CA PHE A 278 10.84 22.89 8.68
C PHE A 278 12.28 22.78 9.19
N SER A 279 13.20 22.20 8.41
CA SER A 279 14.62 22.12 8.75
C SER A 279 15.25 23.51 8.84
N LEU A 280 14.97 24.40 7.88
CA LEU A 280 15.49 25.77 7.88
C LEU A 280 15.00 26.56 9.10
N VAL A 281 13.70 26.50 9.40
CA VAL A 281 13.11 27.20 10.55
C VAL A 281 13.61 26.60 11.87
N ALA A 282 13.68 25.27 11.99
CA ALA A 282 14.20 24.62 13.18
C ALA A 282 15.66 24.99 13.46
N ASN A 283 16.49 25.11 12.41
CA ASN A 283 17.86 25.58 12.55
C ASN A 283 17.89 27.07 12.94
N GLY A 284 17.05 27.92 12.33
CA GLY A 284 16.96 29.34 12.68
C GLY A 284 16.56 29.57 14.14
N LEU A 285 15.62 28.77 14.67
CA LEU A 285 15.21 28.83 16.08
C LEU A 285 16.29 28.39 17.06
N ARG A 286 17.32 27.64 16.63
CA ARG A 286 18.46 27.27 17.51
C ARG A 286 19.48 28.39 17.70
N TYR A 287 19.48 29.40 16.82
CA TYR A 287 20.51 30.43 16.77
C TYR A 287 20.03 31.82 17.23
N ASN A 288 18.76 31.94 17.63
CA ASN A 288 18.20 33.15 18.23
C ASN A 288 17.95 32.90 19.73
#